data_AF-A0A1F6Q6D8-F1
#
_entry.id   AF-A0A1F6Q6D8-F1
#
_cell.length_a   1.000
_cell.length_b   1.000
_cell.length_c   1.000
_cell.angle_alpha   90.00
_cell.angle_beta   90.00
_cell.angle_gamma   90.00
#
_symmetry.space_group_name_H-M   'P 1'
#
loop_
_entity.id
_entity.type
_entity.pdbx_description
1 polymer ?
#
loop_
_entity_poly.entity_id
_entity_poly.type
_entity_poly.pdbx_seq_one_letter_code
_entity_poly.pdbx_strand_id
1 'polypeptide(L)'
;MIYQLINNIFLQSFSLVKYNLVLFLPFFIFLLVTGFVFMPVASISGSPSVFYMFLVMPSLLAVFLSGWLNMFKICVETSTDENLAGEKRTENSFILFREFFPGVGKYFLKIAIGILIYFFLFNIFMLVLERVLMSLLGDFESFSSKELVGSLSNSATAAAFWETISSEDKIKLFKIVGLESFFTLFFLYLTMFWTQLIVLKEIFPIKAFIQSFKTVIKDPINTFIIFISGSSLILLVIFVGAIVSVNPLLQLFALILFVLVIIYFLMLMFVYLEKFGIQEKINSNSGPNSNGQD
;
A
#
# COMPACT_ATOMS: atom_id res chain seq x y z
N MET A 1 -20.89 11.36 15.46
CA MET A 1 -20.74 11.73 14.04
C MET A 1 -19.56 11.02 13.37
N ILE A 2 -18.32 11.09 13.92
CA ILE A 2 -17.11 10.41 13.38
C ILE A 2 -17.33 8.90 13.17
N TYR A 3 -17.84 8.19 14.18
CA TYR A 3 -18.07 6.74 14.12
C TYR A 3 -19.10 6.31 13.04
N GLN A 4 -20.13 7.13 12.81
CA GLN A 4 -21.15 6.82 11.80
C GLN A 4 -20.60 6.99 10.37
N LEU A 5 -19.76 8.00 10.15
CA LEU A 5 -19.12 8.22 8.86
C LEU A 5 -18.19 7.06 8.50
N ILE A 6 -17.30 6.68 9.43
CA ILE A 6 -16.33 5.62 9.17
C ILE A 6 -17.03 4.27 8.98
N ASN A 7 -18.02 3.93 9.81
CA ASN A 7 -18.78 2.69 9.65
C ASN A 7 -19.48 2.62 8.28
N ASN A 8 -20.08 3.73 7.82
CA ASN A 8 -20.71 3.80 6.50
C ASN A 8 -19.69 3.59 5.38
N ILE A 9 -18.46 4.09 5.52
CA ILE A 9 -17.38 3.89 4.54
C ILE A 9 -16.96 2.42 4.49
N PHE A 10 -16.82 1.75 5.63
CA PHE A 10 -16.49 0.31 5.69
C PHE A 10 -17.57 -0.56 5.06
N LEU A 11 -18.84 -0.31 5.37
CA LEU A 11 -19.98 -1.05 4.84
C LEU A 11 -20.17 -0.83 3.34
N GLN A 12 -20.05 0.43 2.89
CA GLN A 12 -20.14 0.75 1.47
C GLN A 12 -19.00 0.07 0.69
N SER A 13 -17.76 0.15 1.19
CA SER A 13 -16.61 -0.49 0.55
C SER A 13 -16.77 -2.00 0.46
N PHE A 14 -17.31 -2.63 1.51
CA PHE A 14 -17.60 -4.06 1.51
C PHE A 14 -18.67 -4.42 0.47
N SER A 15 -19.74 -3.64 0.41
CA SER A 15 -20.80 -3.79 -0.59
C SER A 15 -20.23 -3.71 -2.01
N LEU A 16 -19.42 -2.68 -2.31
CA LEU A 16 -18.79 -2.50 -3.61
C LEU A 16 -17.91 -3.69 -3.99
N VAL A 17 -17.05 -4.17 -3.09
CA VAL A 17 -16.19 -5.33 -3.38
C VAL A 17 -17.01 -6.59 -3.59
N LYS A 18 -18.06 -6.82 -2.79
CA LYS A 18 -18.95 -7.98 -2.93
C LYS A 18 -19.60 -8.06 -4.31
N TYR A 19 -20.03 -6.92 -4.86
CA TYR A 19 -20.67 -6.87 -6.19
C TYR A 19 -19.66 -6.76 -7.34
N ASN A 20 -18.42 -6.39 -7.06
CA ASN A 20 -17.36 -6.19 -8.04
C ASN A 20 -16.16 -7.11 -7.80
N LEU A 21 -16.42 -8.41 -7.53
CA LEU A 21 -15.37 -9.43 -7.41
C LEU A 21 -14.50 -9.54 -8.66
N VAL A 22 -14.94 -9.00 -9.78
CA VAL A 22 -14.14 -8.80 -11.00
C VAL A 22 -12.78 -8.13 -10.74
N LEU A 23 -12.67 -7.26 -9.72
CA LEU A 23 -11.45 -6.59 -9.30
C LEU A 23 -10.39 -7.56 -8.76
N PHE A 24 -10.80 -8.78 -8.39
CA PHE A 24 -9.92 -9.86 -7.91
C PHE A 24 -9.00 -10.40 -8.98
N LEU A 25 -9.56 -10.71 -10.15
CA LEU A 25 -8.89 -11.52 -11.15
C LEU A 25 -7.58 -10.87 -11.65
N PRO A 26 -7.51 -9.56 -11.96
CA PRO A 26 -6.27 -8.93 -12.41
C PRO A 26 -5.14 -9.07 -11.40
N PHE A 27 -5.42 -8.83 -10.11
CA PHE A 27 -4.39 -8.88 -9.07
C PHE A 27 -3.96 -10.30 -8.74
N PHE A 28 -4.91 -11.23 -8.68
CA PHE A 28 -4.61 -12.64 -8.47
C PHE A 28 -3.72 -13.19 -9.57
N ILE A 29 -4.06 -12.93 -10.85
CA ILE A 29 -3.24 -13.34 -12.00
C ILE A 29 -1.88 -12.65 -11.95
N PHE A 30 -1.84 -11.34 -11.65
CA PHE A 30 -0.57 -10.61 -11.51
C PHE A 30 0.34 -11.26 -10.47
N LEU A 31 -0.18 -11.59 -9.28
CA LEU A 31 0.59 -12.26 -8.23
C LEU A 31 1.08 -13.64 -8.67
N LEU A 32 0.23 -14.45 -9.30
CA LEU A 32 0.64 -15.76 -9.83
C LEU A 32 1.77 -15.62 -10.85
N VAL A 33 1.64 -14.71 -11.82
CA VAL A 33 2.68 -14.48 -12.83
C VAL A 33 3.97 -13.99 -12.18
N THR A 34 3.91 -13.03 -11.24
CA THR A 34 5.10 -12.54 -10.51
C THR A 34 5.77 -13.63 -9.67
N GLY A 35 5.01 -14.46 -8.97
CA GLY A 35 5.53 -15.50 -8.10
C GLY A 35 6.10 -16.69 -8.87
N PHE A 36 5.38 -17.19 -9.89
CA PHE A 36 5.78 -18.38 -10.63
C PHE A 36 6.78 -18.13 -11.75
N VAL A 37 6.74 -16.96 -12.40
CA VAL A 37 7.56 -16.70 -13.59
C VAL A 37 8.77 -15.86 -13.24
N PHE A 38 8.61 -14.80 -12.45
CA PHE A 38 9.66 -13.80 -12.31
C PHE A 38 10.61 -14.07 -11.14
N MET A 39 10.12 -14.62 -10.02
CA MET A 39 10.97 -14.94 -8.87
C MET A 39 12.05 -15.99 -9.19
N PRO A 40 11.76 -17.06 -9.95
CA PRO A 40 12.79 -18.03 -10.37
C PRO A 40 13.77 -17.47 -11.40
N VAL A 41 13.34 -16.55 -12.27
CA VAL A 41 14.21 -15.91 -13.26
C VAL A 41 15.21 -14.96 -12.59
N ALA A 42 14.78 -14.26 -11.53
CA ALA A 42 15.65 -13.40 -10.73
C ALA A 42 16.68 -14.16 -9.89
N SER A 43 16.47 -15.45 -9.60
CA SER A 43 17.38 -16.28 -8.81
C SER A 43 18.43 -17.03 -9.65
N ILE A 44 18.39 -16.92 -10.98
CA ILE A 44 19.40 -17.50 -11.86
C ILE A 44 20.71 -16.69 -11.74
N SER A 45 21.76 -17.36 -11.28
CA SER A 45 23.13 -16.83 -11.22
C SER A 45 23.59 -16.34 -12.60
N GLY A 46 23.94 -15.05 -12.70
CA GLY A 46 24.42 -14.42 -13.94
C GLY A 46 23.39 -13.56 -14.68
N SER A 47 22.13 -13.49 -14.22
CA SER A 47 21.20 -12.46 -14.71
C SER A 47 21.62 -11.08 -14.18
N PRO A 48 21.40 -9.98 -14.93
CA PRO A 48 21.57 -8.64 -14.40
C PRO A 48 20.46 -8.37 -13.37
N SER A 49 20.64 -8.88 -12.15
CA SER A 49 19.70 -8.77 -11.03
C SER A 49 19.27 -7.32 -10.78
N VAL A 50 20.20 -6.39 -10.97
CA VAL A 50 19.97 -4.94 -10.90
C VAL A 50 19.00 -4.46 -11.99
N PHE A 51 19.16 -4.90 -13.25
CA PHE A 51 18.25 -4.48 -14.33
C PHE A 51 16.82 -4.98 -14.10
N TYR A 52 16.67 -6.23 -13.65
CA TYR A 52 15.36 -6.80 -13.31
C TYR A 52 14.70 -6.08 -12.12
N MET A 53 15.47 -5.80 -11.06
CA MET A 53 14.96 -5.17 -9.84
C MET A 53 14.60 -3.69 -10.04
N PHE A 54 15.39 -2.95 -10.82
CA PHE A 54 15.23 -1.49 -10.94
C PHE A 54 14.43 -1.05 -12.17
N LEU A 55 14.27 -1.89 -13.20
CA LEU A 55 13.59 -1.50 -14.43
C LEU A 55 12.37 -2.37 -14.74
N VAL A 56 12.53 -3.69 -14.79
CA VAL A 56 11.45 -4.61 -15.20
C VAL A 56 10.33 -4.64 -14.15
N MET A 57 10.65 -4.91 -12.89
CA MET A 57 9.64 -5.02 -11.82
C MET A 57 8.85 -3.72 -11.60
N PRO A 58 9.50 -2.54 -11.46
CA PRO A 58 8.77 -1.29 -11.27
C PRO A 58 7.90 -0.93 -12.48
N SER A 59 8.33 -1.24 -13.70
CA SER A 59 7.55 -0.97 -14.91
C SER A 59 6.31 -1.87 -15.00
N LEU A 60 6.46 -3.17 -14.71
CA LEU A 60 5.32 -4.10 -14.65
C LEU A 60 4.33 -3.71 -13.57
N LEU A 61 4.83 -3.33 -12.38
CA LEU A 61 4.00 -2.83 -11.30
C LEU A 61 3.27 -1.54 -11.70
N ALA A 62 3.95 -0.63 -12.40
CA ALA A 62 3.35 0.63 -12.87
C ALA A 62 2.23 0.38 -13.88
N VAL A 63 2.44 -0.50 -14.87
CA VAL A 63 1.42 -0.91 -15.83
C VAL A 63 0.23 -1.51 -15.09
N PHE A 64 0.48 -2.48 -14.22
CA PHE A 64 -0.56 -3.16 -13.46
C PHE A 64 -1.38 -2.20 -12.60
N LEU A 65 -0.72 -1.40 -11.74
CA LEU A 65 -1.39 -0.45 -10.87
C LEU A 65 -2.17 0.59 -11.65
N SER A 66 -1.66 1.07 -12.79
CA SER A 66 -2.36 2.08 -13.61
C SER A 66 -3.70 1.57 -14.15
N GLY A 67 -3.72 0.34 -14.66
CA GLY A 67 -4.96 -0.27 -15.12
C GLY A 67 -5.88 -0.62 -13.95
N TRP A 68 -5.34 -1.26 -12.92
CA TRP A 68 -6.14 -1.76 -11.80
C TRP A 68 -6.75 -0.64 -10.98
N LEU A 69 -6.00 0.42 -10.64
CA LEU A 69 -6.53 1.57 -9.92
C LEU A 69 -7.60 2.32 -10.73
N ASN A 70 -7.51 2.35 -12.06
CA ASN A 70 -8.57 2.92 -12.89
C ASN A 70 -9.88 2.12 -12.75
N MET A 71 -9.81 0.79 -12.67
CA MET A 71 -11.00 -0.04 -12.42
C MET A 71 -11.66 0.32 -11.09
N PHE A 72 -10.89 0.58 -10.03
CA PHE A 72 -11.44 1.05 -8.76
C PHE A 72 -12.11 2.43 -8.87
N LYS A 73 -11.46 3.38 -9.57
CA LYS A 73 -12.06 4.70 -9.83
C LYS A 73 -13.41 4.58 -10.51
N ILE A 74 -13.48 3.86 -11.63
CA ILE A 74 -14.72 3.69 -12.39
C ILE A 74 -15.76 2.94 -11.56
N CYS A 75 -15.36 1.92 -10.79
CA CYS A 75 -16.26 1.18 -9.90
C CYS A 75 -16.94 2.09 -8.87
N VAL A 76 -16.19 3.01 -8.27
CA VAL A 76 -16.75 3.99 -7.33
C VAL A 76 -17.66 4.99 -8.05
N GLU A 77 -17.23 5.53 -9.19
CA GLU A 77 -18.00 6.53 -9.97
C GLU A 77 -19.33 5.98 -10.50
N THR A 78 -19.40 4.69 -10.86
CA THR A 78 -20.64 4.06 -11.38
C THR A 78 -21.51 3.42 -10.31
N SER A 79 -21.05 3.39 -9.05
CA SER A 79 -21.75 2.73 -7.95
C SER A 79 -22.98 3.46 -7.42
N THR A 80 -23.25 4.68 -7.90
CA THR A 80 -24.38 5.53 -7.48
C THR A 80 -25.76 5.01 -7.89
N ASP A 81 -25.85 3.95 -8.69
CA ASP A 81 -27.14 3.39 -9.12
C ASP A 81 -27.66 2.35 -8.11
N GLU A 82 -28.19 2.85 -6.98
CA GLU A 82 -28.67 2.05 -5.86
C GLU A 82 -29.89 1.13 -6.20
N ASN A 83 -30.50 1.31 -7.37
CA ASN A 83 -31.74 0.62 -7.80
C ASN A 83 -31.55 -0.53 -8.81
N LEU A 84 -30.31 -0.87 -9.20
CA LEU A 84 -30.08 -2.01 -10.12
C LEU A 84 -30.13 -3.36 -9.38
N ALA A 85 -30.94 -4.29 -9.88
CA ALA A 85 -30.97 -5.69 -9.42
C ALA A 85 -29.56 -6.32 -9.47
N GLY A 86 -29.24 -7.20 -8.50
CA GLY A 86 -27.88 -7.74 -8.29
C GLY A 86 -27.25 -8.43 -9.51
N GLU A 87 -28.07 -8.97 -10.41
CA GLU A 87 -27.62 -9.63 -11.64
C GLU A 87 -27.14 -8.61 -12.68
N LYS A 88 -27.90 -7.53 -12.90
CA LYS A 88 -27.49 -6.39 -13.77
C LYS A 88 -26.28 -5.65 -13.22
N ARG A 89 -26.14 -5.57 -11.89
CA ARG A 89 -24.92 -5.04 -11.26
C ARG A 89 -23.69 -5.88 -11.59
N THR A 90 -23.82 -7.21 -11.53
CA THR A 90 -22.71 -8.13 -11.82
C THR A 90 -22.33 -8.07 -13.31
N GLU A 91 -23.31 -7.93 -14.21
CA GLU A 91 -23.06 -7.72 -15.64
C GLU A 91 -22.31 -6.40 -15.89
N ASN A 92 -22.72 -5.32 -15.22
CA ASN A 92 -22.04 -4.03 -15.28
C ASN A 92 -20.60 -4.10 -14.72
N SER A 93 -20.33 -4.97 -13.74
CA SER A 93 -18.97 -5.19 -13.22
C SER A 93 -18.01 -5.70 -14.30
N PHE A 94 -18.46 -6.45 -15.31
CA PHE A 94 -17.58 -6.88 -16.40
C PHE A 94 -17.07 -5.74 -17.28
N ILE A 95 -17.76 -4.59 -17.30
CA ILE A 95 -17.29 -3.37 -17.97
C ILE A 95 -15.97 -2.91 -17.33
N LEU A 96 -15.77 -3.14 -16.03
CA LEU A 96 -14.54 -2.75 -15.34
C LEU A 96 -13.29 -3.40 -15.96
N PHE A 97 -13.35 -4.63 -16.49
CA PHE A 97 -12.19 -5.21 -17.18
C PHE A 97 -11.76 -4.40 -18.40
N ARG A 98 -12.72 -3.81 -19.11
CA ARG A 98 -12.44 -2.98 -20.29
C ARG A 98 -11.73 -1.69 -19.89
N GLU A 99 -11.92 -1.23 -18.65
CA GLU A 99 -11.31 -0.03 -18.10
C GLU A 99 -9.86 -0.22 -17.65
N PHE A 100 -9.35 -1.46 -17.63
CA PHE A 100 -7.95 -1.72 -17.29
C PHE A 100 -6.99 -1.07 -18.31
N PHE A 101 -7.12 -1.38 -19.60
CA PHE A 101 -6.19 -0.86 -20.63
C PHE A 101 -6.26 0.66 -20.83
N PRO A 102 -7.45 1.31 -20.85
CA PRO A 102 -7.55 2.76 -20.80
C PRO A 102 -6.82 3.37 -19.59
N GLY A 103 -6.91 2.71 -18.43
CA GLY A 103 -6.18 3.09 -17.23
C GLY A 103 -4.66 3.05 -17.42
N VAL A 104 -4.14 2.01 -18.07
CA VAL A 104 -2.71 1.91 -18.42
C VAL A 104 -2.29 3.10 -19.28
N GLY A 105 -3.00 3.35 -20.39
CA GLY A 105 -2.66 4.45 -21.31
C GLY A 105 -2.68 5.83 -20.63
N LYS A 106 -3.59 6.04 -19.67
CA LYS A 106 -3.79 7.33 -19.00
C LYS A 106 -2.85 7.57 -17.82
N TYR A 107 -2.59 6.54 -17.00
CA TYR A 107 -1.89 6.72 -15.72
C TYR A 107 -0.49 6.11 -15.65
N PHE A 108 -0.07 5.28 -16.63
CA PHE A 108 1.22 4.58 -16.60
C PHE A 108 2.39 5.48 -16.22
N LEU A 109 2.58 6.60 -16.94
CA LEU A 109 3.72 7.48 -16.70
C LEU A 109 3.66 8.11 -15.29
N LYS A 110 2.48 8.52 -14.82
CA LYS A 110 2.30 9.12 -13.49
C LYS A 110 2.59 8.08 -12.41
N ILE A 111 2.06 6.87 -12.52
CA ILE A 111 2.30 5.82 -11.53
C ILE A 111 3.77 5.38 -11.56
N ALA A 112 4.40 5.21 -12.72
CA ALA A 112 5.81 4.86 -12.84
C ALA A 112 6.72 5.88 -12.16
N ILE A 113 6.53 7.17 -12.47
CA ILE A 113 7.25 8.26 -11.82
C ILE A 113 6.96 8.29 -10.31
N GLY A 114 5.72 8.03 -9.91
CA GLY A 114 5.32 7.96 -8.51
C GLY A 114 6.02 6.83 -7.74
N ILE A 115 6.18 5.65 -8.34
CA ILE A 115 6.93 4.53 -7.74
C ILE A 115 8.39 4.92 -7.54
N LEU A 116 9.02 5.57 -8.52
CA LEU A 116 10.40 6.04 -8.40
C LEU A 116 10.54 7.07 -7.28
N ILE A 117 9.66 8.08 -7.25
CA ILE A 117 9.63 9.08 -6.18
C ILE A 117 9.42 8.43 -4.82
N TYR A 118 8.48 7.49 -4.70
CA TYR A 118 8.23 6.74 -3.47
C TYR A 118 9.50 6.05 -2.98
N PHE A 119 10.19 5.34 -3.88
CA PHE A 119 11.43 4.65 -3.57
C PHE A 119 12.50 5.63 -3.07
N PHE A 120 12.72 6.76 -3.76
CA PHE A 120 13.68 7.77 -3.32
C PHE A 120 13.30 8.40 -1.98
N LEU A 121 12.03 8.78 -1.78
CA LEU A 121 11.54 9.36 -0.53
C LEU A 121 11.71 8.39 0.65
N PHE A 122 11.39 7.12 0.46
CA PHE A 122 11.55 6.09 1.48
C PHE A 122 13.02 5.89 1.85
N ASN A 123 13.93 5.78 0.88
CA ASN A 123 15.36 5.61 1.15
C ASN A 123 15.95 6.84 1.86
N ILE A 124 15.59 8.07 1.44
CA ILE A 124 16.02 9.28 2.13
C ILE A 124 15.50 9.31 3.57
N PHE A 125 14.22 8.94 3.77
CA PHE A 125 13.61 8.86 5.10
C PHE A 125 14.36 7.87 6.00
N MET A 126 14.66 6.67 5.50
CA MET A 126 15.40 5.66 6.27
C MET A 126 16.84 6.09 6.57
N LEU A 127 17.56 6.68 5.61
CA LEU A 127 18.92 7.18 5.83
C LEU A 127 18.97 8.30 6.89
N VAL A 128 17.98 9.21 6.87
CA VAL A 128 17.88 10.26 7.90
C VAL A 128 17.56 9.63 9.26
N LEU A 129 16.64 8.67 9.29
CA LEU A 129 16.27 7.97 10.51
C LEU A 129 17.46 7.23 11.12
N GLU A 130 18.20 6.46 10.33
CA GLU A 130 19.39 5.73 10.75
C GLU A 130 20.42 6.68 11.40
N ARG A 131 20.71 7.82 10.76
CA ARG A 131 21.63 8.83 11.32
C ARG A 131 21.15 9.40 12.66
N VAL A 132 19.85 9.67 12.78
CA VAL A 132 19.26 10.17 14.03
C VAL A 132 19.34 9.10 15.12
N LEU A 133 19.02 7.84 14.80
CA LEU A 133 19.05 6.74 15.76
C LEU A 133 20.47 6.45 16.25
N MET A 134 21.46 6.39 15.36
CA MET A 134 22.86 6.18 15.71
C MET A 134 23.40 7.34 16.57
N SER A 135 23.01 8.59 16.26
CA SER A 135 23.37 9.74 17.09
C SER A 135 22.74 9.72 18.50
N LEU A 136 21.58 9.09 18.68
CA LEU A 136 20.86 9.03 19.96
C LEU A 136 21.26 7.81 20.81
N LEU A 137 21.55 6.68 20.17
CA LEU A 137 21.79 5.40 20.83
C LEU A 137 23.29 5.04 20.91
N GLY A 138 24.14 5.76 20.19
CA GLY A 138 25.58 5.52 20.10
C GLY A 138 25.91 4.33 19.20
N ASP A 139 27.20 4.18 18.91
CA ASP A 139 27.71 3.04 18.15
C ASP A 139 27.66 1.73 18.96
N PHE A 140 27.71 0.61 18.25
CA PHE A 140 27.84 -0.71 18.87
C PHE A 140 29.25 -0.92 19.37
N GLU A 141 29.39 -1.47 20.58
CA GLU A 141 30.69 -1.71 21.20
C GLU A 141 31.21 -3.12 20.89
N SER A 142 30.31 -4.10 20.81
CA SER A 142 30.68 -5.51 20.64
C SER A 142 30.91 -5.95 19.19
N PHE A 143 30.56 -5.11 18.20
CA PHE A 143 30.75 -5.45 16.77
C PHE A 143 30.78 -4.21 15.88
N SER A 144 31.45 -4.33 14.74
CA SER A 144 31.42 -3.33 13.68
C SER A 144 30.26 -3.57 12.69
N SER A 145 29.82 -2.51 12.01
CA SER A 145 28.81 -2.60 10.95
C SER A 145 29.19 -3.58 9.81
N LYS A 146 30.49 -3.78 9.56
CA LYS A 146 30.98 -4.77 8.58
C LYS A 146 30.82 -6.22 9.06
N GLU A 147 31.02 -6.48 10.34
CA GLU A 147 30.81 -7.81 10.94
C GLU A 147 29.33 -8.17 10.96
N LEU A 148 28.44 -7.19 11.20
CA LEU A 148 26.99 -7.37 11.10
C LEU A 148 26.54 -7.75 9.68
N VAL A 149 27.02 -7.06 8.65
CA VAL A 149 26.65 -7.37 7.25
C VAL A 149 27.21 -8.72 6.81
N GLY A 150 28.43 -9.07 7.24
CA GLY A 150 29.06 -10.36 6.92
C GLY A 150 28.38 -11.55 7.60
N SER A 151 27.89 -11.38 8.83
CA SER A 151 27.28 -12.46 9.63
C SER A 151 25.86 -12.81 9.19
N LEU A 152 25.14 -11.89 8.54
CA LEU A 152 23.78 -12.10 8.02
C LEU A 152 23.72 -12.91 6.71
N SER A 153 24.86 -13.39 6.21
CA SER A 153 24.95 -14.13 4.94
C SER A 153 24.27 -15.51 4.97
N ASN A 154 24.17 -16.17 6.13
CA ASN A 154 23.34 -17.36 6.33
C ASN A 154 22.83 -17.48 7.78
N SER A 155 21.82 -18.34 7.99
CA SER A 155 21.15 -18.49 9.30
C SER A 155 22.06 -19.02 10.41
N ALA A 156 23.04 -19.86 10.08
CA ALA A 156 23.97 -20.42 11.07
C ALA A 156 25.00 -19.40 11.55
N THR A 157 25.54 -18.58 10.64
CA THR A 157 26.46 -17.49 10.98
C THR A 157 25.75 -16.37 11.73
N ALA A 158 24.50 -16.09 11.41
CA ALA A 158 23.68 -15.11 12.12
C ALA A 158 23.41 -15.55 13.57
N ALA A 159 23.11 -16.82 13.80
CA ALA A 159 22.91 -17.36 15.15
C ALA A 159 24.20 -17.33 15.98
N ALA A 160 25.33 -17.74 15.39
CA ALA A 160 26.63 -17.69 16.05
C ALA A 160 27.05 -16.26 16.40
N PHE A 161 26.83 -15.31 15.48
CA PHE A 161 27.08 -13.89 15.72
C PHE A 161 26.17 -13.33 16.81
N TRP A 162 24.90 -13.72 16.85
CA TRP A 162 23.98 -13.29 17.90
C TRP A 162 24.48 -13.66 19.30
N GLU A 163 25.10 -14.82 19.46
CA GLU A 163 25.69 -15.22 20.75
C GLU A 163 26.92 -14.40 21.14
N THR A 164 27.62 -13.79 20.18
CA THR A 164 28.80 -12.93 20.45
C THR A 164 28.46 -11.49 20.82
N ILE A 165 27.22 -11.05 20.60
CA ILE A 165 26.78 -9.67 20.90
C ILE A 165 26.55 -9.52 22.41
N SER A 166 27.03 -8.41 22.99
CA SER A 166 26.79 -8.08 24.39
C SER A 166 25.28 -7.93 24.68
N SER A 167 24.84 -8.20 25.91
CA SER A 167 23.43 -8.01 26.28
C SER A 167 22.97 -6.56 26.07
N GLU A 168 23.87 -5.59 26.26
CA GLU A 168 23.59 -4.17 26.04
C GLU A 168 23.39 -3.84 24.57
N ASP A 169 24.26 -4.35 23.68
CA ASP A 169 24.13 -4.14 22.24
C ASP A 169 22.94 -4.90 21.65
N LYS A 170 22.53 -6.05 22.22
CA LYS A 170 21.25 -6.72 21.89
C LYS A 170 20.05 -5.81 22.20
N ILE A 171 20.04 -5.17 23.38
CA ILE A 171 18.97 -4.23 23.75
C ILE A 171 18.96 -3.01 22.82
N LYS A 172 20.14 -2.46 22.47
CA LYS A 172 20.25 -1.37 21.49
C LYS A 172 19.69 -1.79 20.13
N LEU A 173 20.03 -2.99 19.64
CA LEU A 173 19.47 -3.54 18.39
C LEU A 173 17.95 -3.64 18.43
N PHE A 174 17.37 -4.17 19.51
CA PHE A 174 15.90 -4.22 19.65
C PHE A 174 15.26 -2.83 19.64
N LYS A 175 15.89 -1.84 20.29
CA LYS A 175 15.42 -0.45 20.25
C LYS A 175 15.46 0.14 18.84
N ILE A 176 16.57 -0.06 18.13
CA ILE A 176 16.76 0.40 16.75
C ILE A 176 15.69 -0.23 15.85
N VAL A 177 15.60 -1.56 15.83
CA VAL A 177 14.63 -2.30 15.00
C VAL A 177 13.19 -1.90 15.35
N GLY A 178 12.88 -1.73 16.63
CA GLY A 178 11.56 -1.28 17.07
C GLY A 178 11.22 0.13 16.59
N LEU A 179 12.16 1.07 16.71
CA LEU A 179 12.00 2.45 16.23
C LEU A 179 11.92 2.51 14.70
N GLU A 180 12.80 1.80 13.98
CA GLU A 180 12.76 1.69 12.53
C GLU A 180 11.43 1.13 12.04
N SER A 181 10.92 0.08 12.69
CA SER A 181 9.62 -0.50 12.36
C SER A 181 8.47 0.49 12.59
N PHE A 182 8.49 1.20 13.72
CA PHE A 182 7.50 2.23 14.04
C PHE A 182 7.52 3.37 13.01
N PHE A 183 8.68 3.92 12.70
CA PHE A 183 8.82 5.00 11.74
C PHE A 183 8.54 4.55 10.30
N THR A 184 8.82 3.30 9.95
CA THR A 184 8.41 2.70 8.68
C THR A 184 6.89 2.67 8.57
N LEU A 185 6.19 2.15 9.59
CA LEU A 185 4.72 2.17 9.63
C LEU A 185 4.17 3.60 9.58
N PHE A 186 4.82 4.54 10.26
CA PHE A 186 4.45 5.95 10.21
C PHE A 186 4.60 6.54 8.80
N PHE A 187 5.68 6.24 8.09
CA PHE A 187 5.87 6.65 6.71
C PHE A 187 4.81 6.04 5.78
N LEU A 188 4.51 4.75 5.93
CA LEU A 188 3.46 4.07 5.17
C LEU A 188 2.10 4.72 5.41
N TYR A 189 1.80 5.07 6.66
CA TYR A 189 0.58 5.76 7.04
C TYR A 189 0.47 7.13 6.35
N LEU A 190 1.51 7.96 6.42
CA LEU A 190 1.51 9.29 5.80
C LEU A 190 1.36 9.24 4.27
N THR A 191 1.85 8.18 3.64
CA THR A 191 1.86 8.04 2.19
C THR A 191 0.69 7.20 1.65
N MET A 192 -0.13 6.56 2.48
CA MET A 192 -1.08 5.52 2.06
C MET A 192 -2.03 5.86 0.90
N PHE A 193 -2.36 7.14 0.67
CA PHE A 193 -3.32 7.57 -0.36
C PHE A 193 -2.70 8.01 -1.69
N TRP A 194 -1.38 7.98 -1.83
CA TRP A 194 -0.69 8.64 -2.95
C TRP A 194 -1.09 8.07 -4.31
N THR A 195 -1.30 6.75 -4.43
CA THR A 195 -1.66 6.09 -5.69
C THR A 195 -3.10 6.40 -6.10
N GLN A 196 -4.04 6.37 -5.16
CA GLN A 196 -5.46 6.65 -5.41
C GLN A 196 -5.66 8.12 -5.79
N LEU A 197 -4.91 9.03 -5.16
CA LEU A 197 -4.95 10.46 -5.48
C LEU A 197 -4.50 10.79 -6.90
N ILE A 198 -3.52 10.06 -7.44
CA ILE A 198 -3.10 10.20 -8.86
C ILE A 198 -4.27 9.89 -9.80
N VAL A 199 -5.04 8.85 -9.51
CA VAL A 199 -6.11 8.37 -10.40
C VAL A 199 -7.40 9.17 -10.21
N LEU A 200 -7.81 9.43 -8.97
CA LEU A 200 -9.02 10.18 -8.65
C LEU A 200 -8.93 11.66 -9.06
N LYS A 201 -7.81 12.33 -8.73
CA LYS A 201 -7.66 13.77 -8.98
C LYS A 201 -6.82 14.09 -10.21
N GLU A 202 -6.30 13.07 -10.89
CA GLU A 202 -5.48 13.19 -12.11
C GLU A 202 -4.24 14.07 -11.95
N ILE A 203 -3.74 14.21 -10.73
CA ILE A 203 -2.60 15.06 -10.38
C ILE A 203 -1.25 14.36 -10.59
N PHE A 204 -0.19 15.18 -10.68
CA PHE A 204 1.18 14.69 -10.74
C PHE A 204 1.62 14.02 -9.40
N PRO A 205 2.51 13.01 -9.42
CA PRO A 205 2.83 12.23 -8.22
C PRO A 205 3.34 13.02 -7.02
N ILE A 206 4.20 14.02 -7.22
CA ILE A 206 4.69 14.87 -6.11
C ILE A 206 3.52 15.55 -5.39
N LYS A 207 2.55 16.08 -6.16
CA LYS A 207 1.35 16.70 -5.60
C LYS A 207 0.48 15.67 -4.89
N ALA A 208 0.42 14.43 -5.39
CA ALA A 208 -0.29 13.33 -4.75
C ALA A 208 0.31 12.95 -3.39
N PHE A 209 1.63 12.89 -3.25
CA PHE A 209 2.29 12.68 -1.94
C PHE A 209 1.98 13.79 -0.95
N ILE A 210 2.12 15.05 -1.37
CA ILE A 210 1.80 16.21 -0.53
C ILE A 210 0.33 16.16 -0.11
N GLN A 211 -0.56 15.79 -1.02
CA GLN A 211 -1.98 15.69 -0.72
C GLN A 211 -2.31 14.50 0.18
N SER A 212 -1.64 13.35 0.03
CA SER A 212 -1.76 12.20 0.95
C SER A 212 -1.43 12.64 2.38
N PHE A 213 -0.28 13.29 2.55
CA PHE A 213 0.15 13.83 3.84
C PHE A 213 -0.86 14.83 4.41
N LYS A 214 -1.35 15.77 3.59
CA LYS A 214 -2.37 16.73 4.01
C LYS A 214 -3.69 16.06 4.42
N THR A 215 -4.13 15.04 3.69
CA THR A 215 -5.35 14.29 4.02
C THR A 215 -5.21 13.64 5.40
N VAL A 216 -4.09 12.96 5.65
CA VAL A 216 -3.81 12.31 6.92
C VAL A 216 -3.77 13.31 8.09
N ILE A 217 -3.17 14.49 7.90
CA ILE A 217 -3.11 15.51 8.96
C ILE A 217 -4.47 16.16 9.22
N LYS A 218 -5.30 16.34 8.18
CA LYS A 218 -6.62 16.96 8.33
C LYS A 218 -7.62 16.06 9.05
N ASP A 219 -7.50 14.74 8.89
CA ASP A 219 -8.40 13.77 9.49
C ASP A 219 -7.63 12.55 10.03
N PRO A 220 -6.79 12.75 11.07
CA PRO A 220 -5.85 11.73 11.54
C PRO A 220 -6.56 10.54 12.19
N ILE A 221 -7.72 10.73 12.79
CA ILE A 221 -8.43 9.66 13.49
C ILE A 221 -9.00 8.66 12.49
N ASN A 222 -9.76 9.14 11.48
CA ASN A 222 -10.37 8.24 10.50
C ASN A 222 -9.32 7.57 9.62
N THR A 223 -8.32 8.32 9.16
CA THR A 223 -7.23 7.76 8.35
C THR A 223 -6.42 6.74 9.15
N PHE A 224 -6.17 6.96 10.44
CA PHE A 224 -5.52 5.98 11.31
C PHE A 224 -6.36 4.71 11.50
N ILE A 225 -7.68 4.83 11.68
CA ILE A 225 -8.59 3.67 11.77
C ILE A 225 -8.54 2.84 10.48
N ILE A 226 -8.57 3.49 9.32
CA ILE A 226 -8.40 2.82 8.02
C ILE A 226 -7.05 2.10 8.01
N PHE A 227 -5.95 2.81 8.26
CA PHE A 227 -4.60 2.25 8.23
C PHE A 227 -4.42 1.05 9.17
N ILE A 228 -4.84 1.14 10.44
CA ILE A 228 -4.66 0.05 11.41
C ILE A 228 -5.55 -1.14 11.08
N SER A 229 -6.78 -0.93 10.58
CA SER A 229 -7.67 -2.02 10.19
C SER A 229 -7.11 -2.81 9.00
N GLY A 230 -6.62 -2.12 7.96
CA GLY A 230 -5.99 -2.75 6.81
C GLY A 230 -4.70 -3.47 7.18
N SER A 231 -3.81 -2.79 7.92
CA SER A 231 -2.54 -3.38 8.36
C SER A 231 -2.74 -4.62 9.23
N SER A 232 -3.69 -4.57 10.17
CA SER A 232 -4.00 -5.71 11.06
C SER A 232 -4.54 -6.91 10.28
N LEU A 233 -5.42 -6.68 9.30
CA LEU A 233 -5.93 -7.75 8.44
C LEU A 233 -4.83 -8.35 7.58
N ILE A 234 -3.96 -7.52 6.98
CA ILE A 234 -2.81 -8.00 6.20
C ILE A 234 -1.88 -8.85 7.08
N LEU A 235 -1.55 -8.40 8.28
CA LEU A 235 -0.73 -9.16 9.23
C LEU A 235 -1.38 -10.50 9.61
N LEU A 236 -2.69 -10.51 9.86
CA LEU A 236 -3.43 -11.73 10.16
C LEU A 236 -3.37 -12.72 8.98
N VAL A 237 -3.53 -12.26 7.75
CA VAL A 237 -3.43 -13.14 6.57
C VAL A 237 -2.02 -13.67 6.37
N ILE A 238 -0.99 -12.84 6.58
CA ILE A 238 0.42 -13.28 6.53
C ILE A 238 0.67 -14.37 7.58
N PHE A 239 0.15 -14.19 8.80
CA PHE A 239 0.27 -15.17 9.87
C PHE A 239 -0.43 -16.50 9.53
N VAL A 240 -1.65 -16.44 8.99
CA VAL A 240 -2.36 -17.63 8.48
C VAL A 240 -1.54 -18.32 7.39
N GLY A 241 -0.99 -17.55 6.44
CA GLY A 241 -0.13 -18.06 5.37
C GLY A 241 1.11 -18.78 5.87
N ALA A 242 1.74 -18.26 6.93
CA ALA A 242 2.90 -18.89 7.56
C ALA A 242 2.55 -20.25 8.20
N ILE A 243 1.40 -20.34 8.89
CA ILE A 243 0.94 -21.58 9.53
C ILE A 243 0.65 -22.68 8.49
N VAL A 244 0.06 -22.30 7.35
CA VAL A 244 -0.37 -23.26 6.32
C VAL A 244 0.65 -23.51 5.22
N SER A 245 1.87 -22.97 5.37
CA SER A 245 2.94 -22.94 4.36
C SER A 245 3.35 -24.31 3.79
N VAL A 246 3.10 -25.39 4.52
CA VAL A 246 3.44 -26.77 4.11
C VAL A 246 2.41 -27.35 3.13
N ASN A 247 1.16 -26.87 3.15
CA ASN A 247 0.08 -27.38 2.31
C ASN A 247 -0.21 -26.42 1.14
N PRO A 248 0.12 -26.81 -0.10
CA PRO A 248 -0.07 -25.94 -1.27
C PRO A 248 -1.51 -25.47 -1.49
N LEU A 249 -2.50 -26.30 -1.17
CA LEU A 249 -3.92 -25.93 -1.31
C LEU A 249 -4.31 -24.88 -0.28
N LEU A 250 -3.89 -25.04 0.97
CA LEU A 250 -4.15 -24.04 2.01
C LEU A 250 -3.39 -22.74 1.75
N GLN A 251 -2.19 -22.83 1.15
CA GLN A 251 -1.44 -21.66 0.72
C GLN A 251 -2.16 -20.90 -0.41
N LEU A 252 -2.83 -21.60 -1.34
CA LEU A 252 -3.69 -20.98 -2.34
C LEU A 252 -4.87 -20.24 -1.69
N PHE A 253 -5.51 -20.83 -0.67
CA PHE A 253 -6.56 -20.15 0.09
C PHE A 253 -6.05 -18.90 0.81
N ALA A 254 -4.86 -18.96 1.42
CA ALA A 254 -4.23 -17.80 2.04
C ALA A 254 -3.94 -16.69 1.02
N LEU A 255 -3.52 -17.04 -0.20
CA LEU A 255 -3.31 -16.10 -1.30
C LEU A 255 -4.64 -15.45 -1.76
N ILE A 256 -5.71 -16.23 -1.90
CA ILE A 256 -7.05 -15.70 -2.23
C ILE A 256 -7.49 -14.70 -1.15
N LEU A 257 -7.34 -15.06 0.12
CA LEU A 257 -7.68 -14.19 1.24
C LEU A 257 -6.84 -12.91 1.24
N PHE A 258 -5.54 -13.01 0.95
CA PHE A 258 -4.64 -11.87 0.83
C PHE A 258 -5.11 -10.89 -0.25
N VAL A 259 -5.41 -11.40 -1.44
CA VAL A 259 -5.91 -10.59 -2.57
C VAL A 259 -7.22 -9.90 -2.20
N LEU A 260 -8.16 -10.61 -1.57
CA LEU A 260 -9.43 -10.03 -1.13
C LEU A 260 -9.25 -8.90 -0.10
N VAL A 261 -8.33 -9.07 0.87
CA VAL A 261 -8.00 -8.02 1.85
C VAL A 261 -7.42 -6.79 1.17
N ILE A 262 -6.51 -6.96 0.20
CA ILE A 262 -5.94 -5.82 -0.54
C ILE A 262 -7.01 -5.09 -1.35
N ILE A 263 -7.90 -5.81 -2.04
CA ILE A 263 -9.00 -5.20 -2.80
C ILE A 263 -9.93 -4.41 -1.88
N TYR A 264 -10.31 -5.02 -0.76
CA TYR A 264 -11.12 -4.36 0.25
C TYR A 264 -10.47 -3.06 0.74
N PHE A 265 -9.19 -3.12 1.07
CA PHE A 265 -8.46 -1.96 1.57
C PHE A 265 -8.27 -0.87 0.51
N LEU A 266 -7.99 -1.24 -0.74
CA LEU A 266 -7.94 -0.30 -1.85
C LEU A 266 -9.29 0.39 -2.06
N MET A 267 -10.38 -0.39 -2.10
CA MET A 267 -11.73 0.17 -2.24
C MET A 267 -12.06 1.14 -1.10
N LEU A 268 -11.69 0.77 0.13
CA LEU A 268 -11.87 1.59 1.31
C LEU A 268 -11.19 2.96 1.18
N MET A 269 -9.96 2.99 0.65
CA MET A 269 -9.25 4.24 0.40
C MET A 269 -9.89 5.08 -0.71
N PHE A 270 -10.39 4.46 -1.79
CA PHE A 270 -11.10 5.18 -2.85
C PHE A 270 -12.40 5.82 -2.34
N VAL A 271 -13.25 5.05 -1.66
CA VAL A 271 -14.51 5.54 -1.08
C VAL A 271 -14.25 6.63 -0.05
N TYR A 272 -13.22 6.47 0.79
CA TYR A 272 -12.84 7.50 1.76
C TYR A 272 -12.45 8.82 1.08
N LEU A 273 -11.57 8.76 0.07
CA LEU A 273 -11.09 9.97 -0.63
C LEU A 273 -12.19 10.69 -1.41
N GLU A 274 -13.13 9.95 -1.99
CA GLU A 274 -14.29 10.55 -2.66
C GLU A 274 -15.16 11.33 -1.67
N LYS A 275 -15.53 10.71 -0.53
CA LYS A 275 -16.34 11.37 0.50
C LYS A 275 -15.60 12.54 1.16
N PHE A 276 -14.30 12.40 1.41
CA PHE A 276 -13.48 13.49 1.93
C PHE A 276 -13.45 14.69 0.97
N GLY A 277 -13.33 14.44 -0.34
CA GLY A 277 -13.39 15.48 -1.36
C GLY A 277 -14.74 16.20 -1.43
N ILE A 278 -15.85 15.48 -1.24
CA ILE A 278 -17.20 16.06 -1.16
C ILE A 278 -17.31 16.96 0.08
N GLN A 279 -16.81 16.52 1.24
CA GLN A 279 -16.83 17.32 2.47
C GLN A 279 -16.00 18.60 2.36
N GLU A 280 -14.82 18.57 1.73
CA GLU A 280 -14.03 19.79 1.48
C GLU A 280 -14.77 20.80 0.59
N LYS A 281 -15.49 20.33 -0.44
CA LYS A 281 -16.31 21.20 -1.31
C LYS A 281 -17.48 21.84 -0.55
N ILE A 282 -18.17 21.07 0.28
CA ILE A 282 -19.28 21.60 1.11
C ILE A 282 -18.76 22.65 2.09
N ASN A 283 -17.64 22.39 2.76
CA ASN A 283 -17.06 23.29 3.75
C ASN A 283 -16.42 24.55 3.14
N SER A 284 -15.98 24.51 1.88
CA SER A 284 -15.46 25.69 1.16
C SER A 284 -16.56 26.57 0.60
N ASN A 285 -17.72 26.00 0.23
CA ASN A 285 -18.89 26.74 -0.24
C ASN A 285 -19.72 27.36 0.90
N SER A 286 -19.47 26.98 2.16
CA SER A 286 -20.14 27.53 3.34
C SER A 286 -19.34 28.63 4.07
N GLY A 287 -18.25 29.13 3.47
CA GLY A 287 -17.56 30.34 3.91
C GLY A 287 -18.42 31.61 3.71
N PRO A 288 -18.17 32.71 4.44
CA PRO A 288 -19.10 33.83 4.54
C PRO A 288 -19.08 34.67 3.26
N ASN A 289 -19.94 34.32 2.30
CA ASN A 289 -20.54 35.28 1.39
C ASN A 289 -21.94 35.63 1.94
N SER A 290 -21.95 36.42 3.01
CA SER A 290 -23.11 37.24 3.33
C SER A 290 -22.95 38.57 2.60
N ASN A 291 -23.57 38.64 1.42
CA ASN A 291 -24.22 39.80 0.83
C ASN A 291 -23.79 41.19 1.35
N GLY A 292 -22.92 41.85 0.58
CA GLY A 292 -22.85 43.30 0.52
C GLY A 292 -23.54 43.79 -0.76
N GLN A 293 -24.87 43.66 -0.80
CA GLN A 293 -25.76 44.47 -1.64
C GLN A 293 -26.90 44.90 -0.73
N ASP A 294 -26.74 46.11 -0.18
CA ASP A 294 -27.75 47.16 -0.05
C ASP A 294 -26.99 48.47 0.23
#